data_AF-A0A3P7M525-F1
#
_entry.id   AF-A0A3P7M525-F1
#
_cell.length_a   1.000
_cell.length_b   1.000
_cell.length_c   1.000
_cell.angle_alpha   90.00
_cell.angle_beta   90.00
_cell.angle_gamma   90.00
#
_symmetry.space_group_name_H-M   'P 1'
#
loop_
_entity.id
_entity.type
_entity.pdbx_description
1 polymer ?
#
loop_
_entity_poly.entity_id
_entity_poly.type
_entity_poly.pdbx_seq_one_letter_code
_entity_poly.pdbx_strand_id
1 'polypeptide(L)' 'RTIGIPEKVQPYPGQKLRDCLDHRLRQLGLAPSAVLFFVENSHTPLPDNCDANFLSGQRIVARG' A
#
# COMPACT_ATOMS: atom_id res chain seq x y z
N ARG A 1 -12.36 14.01 -4.26
CA ARG A 1 -11.56 13.40 -3.17
C ARG A 1 -10.38 12.74 -3.86
N THR A 2 -9.16 13.23 -3.67
CA THR A 2 -8.04 13.01 -4.60
C THR A 2 -7.74 11.53 -4.78
N ILE A 3 -8.14 10.97 -5.93
CA ILE A 3 -7.69 9.68 -6.42
C ILE A 3 -6.35 9.99 -7.09
N GLY A 4 -5.25 9.69 -6.42
CA GLY A 4 -3.92 9.81 -7.02
C GLY A 4 -3.83 8.96 -8.29
N ILE A 5 -2.88 9.29 -9.17
CA ILE A 5 -2.61 8.48 -10.36
C ILE A 5 -2.15 7.09 -9.87
N PRO A 6 -2.82 6.00 -10.30
CA PRO A 6 -2.40 4.65 -9.91
C PRO A 6 -0.98 4.36 -10.39
N GLU A 7 -0.15 3.83 -9.51
CA GLU A 7 1.23 3.45 -9.82
C GLU A 7 1.40 1.93 -9.73
N LYS A 8 2.14 1.34 -10.67
CA LYS A 8 2.58 -0.05 -10.58
C LYS A 8 3.83 -0.12 -9.73
N VAL A 9 3.79 -0.95 -8.70
CA VAL A 9 4.94 -1.19 -7.81
C VAL A 9 5.31 -2.66 -7.90
N GLN A 10 6.60 -2.94 -8.03
CA GLN A 10 7.15 -4.30 -8.02
C GLN A 10 7.82 -4.55 -6.66
N PRO A 11 7.24 -5.37 -5.77
CA PRO A 11 7.89 -5.72 -4.52
C PRO A 11 9.04 -6.71 -4.75
N TYR A 12 9.98 -6.73 -3.80
CA TYR A 12 10.92 -7.84 -3.67
C TYR A 12 10.23 -9.09 -3.07
N PRO A 13 10.73 -10.30 -3.32
CA PRO A 13 10.22 -11.52 -2.68
C PRO A 13 10.26 -11.40 -1.15
N GLY A 14 9.14 -11.69 -0.47
CA GLY A 14 9.03 -11.60 0.99
C GLY A 14 8.86 -10.18 1.56
N GLN A 15 8.84 -9.14 0.71
CA GLN A 15 8.77 -7.76 1.16
C GLN A 15 7.39 -7.42 1.71
N LYS A 16 7.34 -6.77 2.87
CA LYS A 16 6.09 -6.25 3.44
C LYS A 16 5.56 -5.11 2.59
N LEU A 17 4.24 -5.03 2.44
CA LEU A 17 3.55 -3.96 1.73
C LEU A 17 3.95 -2.57 2.25
N ARG A 18 4.03 -2.41 3.58
CA ARG A 18 4.42 -1.14 4.20
C ARG A 18 5.83 -0.71 3.80
N ASP A 19 6.80 -1.62 3.88
CA ASP A 19 8.19 -1.32 3.51
C ASP A 19 8.31 -1.01 2.01
N CYS A 20 7.51 -1.69 1.18
CA CYS A 20 7.44 -1.46 -0.25
C CYS A 20 6.93 -0.06 -0.61
N LEU A 21 5.96 0.47 0.16
CA LEU A 21 5.33 1.76 -0.09
C LEU A 21 5.86 2.90 0.79
N ASP A 22 6.72 2.63 1.77
CA ASP A 22 7.27 3.61 2.72
C ASP A 22 7.92 4.79 2.00
N HIS A 23 8.80 4.51 1.02
CA HIS A 23 9.49 5.55 0.26
C HIS A 23 8.50 6.49 -0.46
N ARG A 24 7.46 5.91 -1.09
CA ARG A 24 6.43 6.69 -1.80
C ARG A 24 5.57 7.50 -0.85
N LEU A 25 5.16 6.93 0.29
CA LEU A 25 4.40 7.67 1.31
C LEU A 25 5.19 8.87 1.84
N ARG A 26 6.48 8.70 2.12
CA ARG A 26 7.36 9.79 2.58
C ARG A 26 7.52 10.88 1.52
N GLN A 27 7.65 10.53 0.24
CA GLN A 27 7.67 11.52 -0.86
C GLN A 27 6.40 12.35 -0.93
N LEU A 28 5.26 11.78 -0.53
CA LEU A 28 3.98 12.48 -0.43
C LEU A 28 3.78 13.21 0.91
N GLY A 29 4.79 13.20 1.80
CA GLY A 29 4.70 13.80 3.14
C GLY A 29 3.82 13.00 4.11
N LEU A 30 3.48 11.75 3.79
CA LEU A 30 2.66 10.88 4.62
C LEU A 30 3.54 9.98 5.49
N ALA A 31 3.19 9.90 6.78
CA ALA A 31 3.79 8.92 7.67
C ALA A 31 3.20 7.53 7.37
N PRO A 32 4.01 6.48 7.17
CA PRO A 32 3.52 5.11 6.93
C PRO A 32 2.56 4.59 8.01
N SER A 33 2.76 5.03 9.25
CA SER A 33 1.90 4.69 10.39
C SER A 33 0.54 5.40 10.38
N ALA A 34 0.41 6.51 9.65
CA ALA A 34 -0.84 7.27 9.54
C ALA A 34 -1.75 6.74 8.41
N VAL A 35 -1.33 5.69 7.71
CA VAL A 35 -2.04 5.16 6.53
C VAL A 35 -2.37 3.69 6.73
N LEU A 36 -3.63 3.35 6.43
CA LEU A 36 -4.16 2.00 6.32
C LEU A 36 -4.29 1.61 4.86
N PHE A 37 -3.99 0.35 4.56
CA PHE A 37 -4.08 -0.20 3.21
C PHE A 37 -5.27 -1.11 3.08
N PHE A 38 -5.89 -1.11 1.90
CA PHE A 38 -7.04 -1.96 1.58
C PHE A 38 -6.86 -2.47 0.15
N VAL A 39 -7.33 -3.69 -0.12
CA VAL A 39 -7.63 -4.08 -1.50
C VAL A 39 -8.80 -3.23 -2.00
N GLU A 40 -8.78 -2.81 -3.26
CA GLU A 40 -9.89 -2.07 -3.87
C GLU A 40 -11.21 -2.83 -3.68
N ASN A 41 -12.26 -2.12 -3.25
CA ASN A 41 -13.57 -2.67 -2.85
C ASN A 41 -13.59 -3.55 -1.57
N SER A 42 -12.45 -3.78 -0.91
CA SER A 42 -12.44 -4.35 0.43
C SER A 42 -12.70 -3.29 1.50
N HIS A 43 -13.46 -3.67 2.52
CA HIS A 43 -13.68 -2.86 3.72
C HIS A 43 -12.74 -3.27 4.87
N THR A 44 -12.04 -4.39 4.74
CA THR A 44 -11.11 -4.91 5.74
C THR A 44 -9.70 -4.38 5.46
N PRO A 45 -9.05 -3.72 6.44
CA PRO A 45 -7.68 -3.27 6.26
C PRO A 45 -6.72 -4.45 6.16
N LEU A 46 -5.68 -4.28 5.35
CA LEU A 46 -4.57 -5.22 5.26
C LEU A 46 -3.71 -5.14 6.52
N PRO A 47 -3.19 -6.27 7.02
CA PRO A 47 -2.35 -6.27 8.20
C PRO A 47 -0.99 -5.63 7.90
N ASP A 48 -0.37 -5.06 8.93
CA ASP A 48 0.91 -4.34 8.80
C ASP A 48 2.07 -5.22 8.30
N ASN A 49 2.00 -6.52 8.57
CA ASN A 49 2.97 -7.52 8.13
C ASN A 49 2.58 -8.23 6.83
N CYS A 50 1.58 -7.72 6.09
CA CYS A 50 1.15 -8.30 4.82
C CYS A 50 2.31 -8.32 3.81
N ASP A 51 2.60 -9.49 3.27
CA ASP A 51 3.57 -9.65 2.18
C ASP A 51 2.96 -9.15 0.87
N ALA A 52 3.67 -8.23 0.22
CA ALA A 52 3.23 -7.57 -1.00
C ALA A 52 3.07 -8.54 -2.18
N ASN A 53 3.76 -9.67 -2.19
CA ASN A 53 3.66 -10.67 -3.26
C ASN A 53 2.29 -11.35 -3.30
N PHE A 54 1.60 -11.51 -2.15
CA PHE A 54 0.22 -12.02 -2.11
C PHE A 54 -0.80 -11.06 -2.73
N LEU A 55 -0.41 -9.79 -2.91
CA LEU A 55 -1.25 -8.74 -3.48
C LEU A 55 -0.98 -8.52 -4.97
N SER A 56 -0.13 -9.35 -5.59
CA SER A 56 0.18 -9.26 -7.01
C SER A 56 -1.10 -9.31 -7.87
N GLY A 57 -1.21 -8.39 -8.82
CA GLY A 57 -2.39 -8.24 -9.67
C GLY A 57 -3.58 -7.52 -9.02
N GLN A 58 -3.52 -7.20 -7.73
CA GLN A 58 -4.58 -6.49 -7.01
C GLN A 58 -4.32 -4.97 -6.98
N ARG A 59 -5.38 -4.18 -7.00
CA ARG A 59 -5.31 -2.73 -6.78
C ARG A 59 -5.38 -2.46 -5.29
N ILE A 60 -4.38 -1.75 -4.77
CA ILE A 60 -4.29 -1.37 -3.35
C ILE A 60 -4.61 0.10 -3.21
N VAL A 61 -5.46 0.43 -2.25
CA VAL A 61 -5.82 1.80 -1.90
C VAL A 61 -5.32 2.12 -0.50
N ALA A 62 -4.69 3.28 -0.36
CA ALA A 62 -4.20 3.80 0.90
C ALA A 62 -5.20 4.86 1.43
N ARG A 63 -5.53 4.80 2.71
CA ARG A 63 -6.43 5.75 3.40
C ARG A 63 -5.78 6.21 4.70
N GLY A 64 -5.71 7.51 4.92
CA GLY A 64 -5.25 8.16 6.15
C GLY A 64 -6.22 9.23 6.61
#